data_AF-A0A8X6FUQ9-F1
#
_entry.id   AF-A0A8X6FUQ9-F1
#
_cell.length_a   1.000
_cell.length_b   1.000
_cell.length_c   1.000
_cell.angle_alpha   90.00
_cell.angle_beta   90.00
_cell.angle_gamma   90.00
#
_symmetry.space_group_name_H-M   'P 1'
#
loop_
_entity.id
_entity.type
_entity.pdbx_description
1 polymer ?
#
loop_
_entity_poly.entity_id
_entity_poly.type
_entity_poly.pdbx_seq_one_letter_code
_entity_poly.pdbx_strand_id
1 'polypeptide(L)'
;MSRKTESKRFILSVVGRIFDPIGILGPFVIKLKCLLQDLWTLGVDWDSELPPKLRHKWQQWSSEAEGLTEIKNTTVLFRGRRSRIIKC
;
A
#
# COMPACT_ATOMS: atom_id res chain seq x y z
N MET A 1 -4.65 0.65 -19.23
CA MET A 1 -4.88 -0.07 -17.95
C MET A 1 -6.23 -0.75 -18.06
N SER A 2 -6.27 -2.09 -18.09
CA SER A 2 -7.52 -2.85 -18.21
C SER A 2 -8.43 -2.54 -17.01
N ARG A 3 -9.71 -2.21 -17.25
CA ARG A 3 -10.69 -1.97 -16.17
C ARG A 3 -10.91 -3.28 -15.42
N LYS A 4 -10.10 -3.55 -14.40
CA LYS A 4 -10.40 -4.59 -13.43
C LYS A 4 -11.57 -4.09 -12.59
N THR A 5 -12.64 -4.87 -12.53
CA THR A 5 -13.68 -4.71 -11.53
C THR A 5 -13.00 -4.69 -10.16
N GLU A 6 -13.13 -3.57 -9.45
CA GLU A 6 -12.60 -3.44 -8.10
C GLU A 6 -13.46 -4.32 -7.19
N SER A 7 -13.02 -5.57 -7.02
CA SER A 7 -13.65 -6.56 -6.15
C SER A 7 -12.85 -6.73 -4.86
N LYS A 8 -13.46 -7.36 -3.85
CA LYS A 8 -12.78 -7.72 -2.60
C LYS A 8 -11.51 -8.54 -2.87
N ARG A 9 -11.57 -9.47 -3.83
CA ARG A 9 -10.43 -10.28 -4.29
C ARG A 9 -9.32 -9.42 -4.87
N PHE A 10 -9.67 -8.42 -5.68
CA PHE A 10 -8.70 -7.50 -6.25
C PHE A 10 -7.98 -6.71 -5.15
N ILE A 11 -8.72 -6.12 -4.20
CA ILE A 11 -8.14 -5.36 -3.08
C ILE A 11 -7.19 -6.23 -2.27
N LEU A 12 -7.60 -7.44 -1.89
CA LEU A 12 -6.74 -8.38 -1.15
C LEU A 12 -5.46 -8.72 -1.92
N SER A 13 -5.54 -8.91 -3.24
CA SER A 13 -4.37 -9.14 -4.07
C SER A 13 -3.42 -7.95 -4.08
N VAL A 14 -3.94 -6.71 -4.06
CA VAL A 14 -3.11 -5.50 -3.96
C VAL A 14 -2.48 -5.39 -2.58
N VAL A 15 -3.27 -5.60 -1.51
CA VAL A 15 -2.78 -5.57 -0.12
C VAL A 15 -1.63 -6.55 0.07
N GLY A 16 -1.75 -7.78 -0.44
CA GLY A 16 -0.73 -8.81 -0.31
C GLY A 16 0.61 -8.47 -0.98
N ARG A 17 0.64 -7.47 -1.87
CA ARG A 17 1.88 -6.97 -2.49
C ARG A 17 2.58 -5.91 -1.65
N ILE A 18 1.91 -5.34 -0.67
CA ILE A 18 2.44 -4.27 0.17
C ILE A 18 3.23 -4.93 1.29
N PHE A 19 4.54 -5.06 1.06
CA PHE A 19 5.49 -5.49 2.08
C PHE A 19 6.28 -4.28 2.57
N ASP A 20 6.28 -4.05 3.88
CA ASP A 20 7.03 -2.99 4.54
C ASP A 20 7.99 -3.58 5.59
N PRO A 21 9.27 -3.80 5.24
CA PRO A 21 10.23 -4.39 6.16
C PRO A 21 10.65 -3.45 7.30
N ILE A 22 10.47 -2.13 7.16
CA ILE A 22 10.95 -1.12 8.11
C ILE A 22 9.81 -0.52 8.93
N GLY A 23 8.57 -0.56 8.42
CA GLY A 23 7.38 -0.05 9.11
C GLY A 23 7.07 1.44 8.83
N ILE A 24 7.77 2.06 7.88
CA ILE A 24 7.60 3.48 7.51
C ILE A 24 6.20 3.73 6.93
N LEU A 25 5.62 2.75 6.24
CA LEU A 25 4.28 2.79 5.68
C LEU A 25 3.21 2.41 6.71
N GLY A 26 3.55 2.27 7.99
CA GLY A 26 2.65 1.83 9.07
C GLY A 26 1.28 2.54 9.06
N PRO A 27 1.20 3.89 9.12
CA PRO A 27 -0.07 4.62 9.09
C PRO A 27 -0.88 4.34 7.81
N PHE A 28 -0.21 4.14 6.69
CA PHE A 28 -0.83 3.88 5.39
C PHE A 28 -1.40 2.45 5.30
N VAL A 29 -0.66 1.48 5.83
CA VAL A 29 -1.08 0.08 5.96
C VAL A 29 -2.23 -0.05 6.96
N ILE A 30 -2.26 0.76 8.04
CA ILE A 30 -3.37 0.77 9.00
C ILE A 30 -4.67 1.21 8.33
N LYS A 31 -4.67 2.31 7.55
CA LYS A 31 -5.85 2.74 6.79
C LYS A 31 -6.38 1.63 5.87
N LEU A 32 -5.47 0.92 5.19
CA LEU A 32 -5.81 -0.20 4.33
C LEU A 32 -6.43 -1.38 5.10
N LYS A 33 -5.87 -1.71 6.27
CA LYS A 33 -6.42 -2.75 7.16
C LYS A 33 -7.80 -2.41 7.67
N CYS A 34 -8.07 -1.14 8.00
CA CYS A 34 -9.42 -0.70 8.36
C CYS A 34 -10.40 -0.87 7.18
N LEU A 35 -9.99 -0.52 5.95
CA LEU A 35 -10.82 -0.74 4.76
C LEU A 35 -11.12 -2.23 4.53
N LEU A 36 -10.15 -3.11 4.75
CA LEU A 36 -10.38 -4.55 4.71
C LEU A 36 -11.37 -4.98 5.79
N GLN A 37 -11.25 -4.48 7.01
CA GLN A 37 -12.18 -4.80 8.10
C GLN A 37 -13.61 -4.37 7.75
N ASP A 38 -13.79 -3.19 7.15
CA ASP A 38 -15.09 -2.73 6.66
C ASP A 38 -15.67 -3.70 5.61
N LEU A 39 -14.84 -4.19 4.67
CA LEU A 39 -15.23 -5.17 3.66
C LEU A 39 -15.69 -6.51 4.25
N TRP A 40 -15.02 -6.96 5.31
CA TRP A 40 -15.39 -8.18 6.01
C TRP A 40 -16.70 -8.00 6.78
N THR A 41 -16.87 -6.85 7.44
CA THR A 41 -18.06 -6.54 8.24
C THR A 41 -19.31 -6.41 7.37
N LEU A 42 -19.16 -5.88 6.15
CA LEU A 42 -20.26 -5.73 5.19
C LEU A 42 -20.63 -7.03 4.44
N GLY A 43 -19.91 -8.13 4.67
CA GLY A 43 -20.23 -9.42 4.05
C GLY A 43 -20.15 -9.41 2.51
N VAL A 44 -19.32 -8.54 1.93
CA VAL A 44 -19.20 -8.42 0.47
C VAL A 44 -18.59 -9.69 -0.12
N ASP A 45 -19.19 -10.18 -1.19
CA ASP A 45 -18.71 -11.34 -1.94
C ASP A 45 -17.33 -11.09 -2.57
N TRP A 46 -16.61 -12.18 -2.84
CA TRP A 46 -15.22 -12.12 -3.30
C TRP A 46 -15.05 -11.41 -4.65
N ASP A 47 -15.94 -11.69 -5.60
CA ASP A 47 -15.88 -11.17 -6.97
C ASP A 47 -16.97 -10.12 -7.26
N SER A 48 -17.77 -9.73 -6.26
CA SER A 48 -18.75 -8.66 -6.40
C SER A 48 -18.11 -7.28 -6.41
N GLU A 49 -18.76 -6.32 -7.05
CA GLU A 49 -18.37 -4.93 -7.03
C GLU A 49 -18.42 -4.33 -5.62
N LEU A 50 -17.44 -3.49 -5.31
CA LEU A 50 -17.40 -2.79 -4.03
C LEU A 50 -18.60 -1.84 -3.89
N PRO A 51 -19.22 -1.80 -2.69
CA PRO A 51 -20.20 -0.78 -2.34
C PRO A 51 -19.63 0.63 -2.57
N PRO A 52 -20.44 1.60 -3.04
CA PRO A 52 -19.96 2.93 -3.40
C PRO A 52 -19.14 3.63 -2.32
N LYS A 53 -19.54 3.47 -1.05
CA LYS A 53 -18.83 4.04 0.11
C LYS A 53 -17.40 3.49 0.25
N LEU A 54 -17.22 2.18 0.07
CA LEU A 54 -15.91 1.55 0.18
C LEU A 54 -15.05 1.80 -1.06
N ARG A 55 -15.69 1.89 -2.24
CA ARG A 55 -15.03 2.28 -3.48
C ARG A 55 -14.38 3.65 -3.35
N HIS A 56 -15.10 4.62 -2.79
CA HIS A 56 -14.54 5.96 -2.55
C HIS A 56 -13.34 5.92 -1.59
N LYS A 57 -13.44 5.20 -0.46
CA LYS A 57 -12.31 5.04 0.47
C LYS A 57 -11.10 4.38 -0.20
N TRP A 58 -11.34 3.38 -1.06
CA TRP A 58 -10.30 2.68 -1.81
C TRP A 58 -9.60 3.59 -2.82
N GLN A 59 -10.37 4.39 -3.57
CA GLN A 59 -9.83 5.35 -4.53
C GLN A 59 -9.01 6.44 -3.85
N GLN A 60 -9.50 6.98 -2.73
CA GLN A 60 -8.76 7.93 -1.92
C GLN A 60 -7.44 7.34 -1.43
N TRP A 61 -7.48 6.14 -0.83
CA TRP A 61 -6.27 5.45 -0.38
C TRP A 61 -5.31 5.17 -1.54
N SER A 62 -5.82 4.79 -2.72
CA SER A 62 -4.99 4.50 -3.90
C SER A 62 -4.28 5.75 -4.41
N SER A 63 -4.97 6.89 -4.44
CA SER A 63 -4.36 8.18 -4.80
C SER A 63 -3.31 8.62 -3.78
N GLU A 64 -3.57 8.44 -2.48
CA GLU A 64 -2.58 8.66 -1.42
C GLU A 64 -1.36 7.71 -1.60
N ALA A 65 -1.58 6.46 -2.05
CA ALA A 65 -0.53 5.46 -2.31
C ALA A 65 0.42 5.88 -3.42
N GLU A 66 -0.14 6.36 -4.53
CA GLU A 66 0.63 6.77 -5.71
C GLU A 66 1.61 7.89 -5.34
N GLY A 67 1.18 8.87 -4.54
CA GLY A 67 2.05 9.93 -4.01
C GLY A 67 3.19 9.40 -3.12
N LEU A 68 3.00 8.29 -2.40
CA LEU A 68 4.04 7.70 -1.55
C LEU A 68 5.09 6.90 -2.34
N THR A 69 4.75 6.39 -3.52
CA THR A 69 5.73 5.68 -4.37
C THR A 69 6.82 6.60 -4.92
N GLU A 70 6.56 7.91 -5.01
CA GLU A 70 7.55 8.92 -5.38
C GLU A 70 8.64 9.10 -4.31
N ILE A 71 8.29 8.93 -3.03
CA ILE A 71 9.21 9.08 -1.89
C ILE A 71 10.25 7.96 -1.85
N LYS A 72 9.93 6.76 -2.35
CA LYS A 72 10.89 5.63 -2.43
C LYS A 72 12.11 5.96 -3.31
N ASN A 73 11.99 6.85 -4.28
CA ASN A 73 13.08 7.18 -5.20
C ASN A 73 14.11 8.16 -4.60
N THR A 74 13.78 8.86 -3.50
CA THR A 74 14.67 9.84 -2.85
C THR A 74 15.56 9.22 -1.77
N THR A 75 15.34 7.97 -1.37
CA THR A 75 16.20 7.28 -0.37
C THR A 75 17.42 6.64 -1.05
N VAL A 76 18.20 7.44 -1.78
CA VAL A 76 19.58 7.14 -2.17
C VAL A 76 20.47 8.35 -1.86
N LEU A 77 20.50 8.73 -0.58
CA LEU A 77 21.57 9.56 0.00
C LEU A 77 22.17 8.91 1.25
N PHE A 78 22.51 7.63 1.15
CA PHE A 78 23.60 7.06 1.95
C PHE A 78 24.62 6.42 1.01
N ARG A 79 25.31 7.26 0.22
CA ARG A 79 26.64 6.90 -0.30
C ARG A 79 27.54 6.73 0.91
N GLY A 80 27.76 5.49 1.32
CA GLY A 80 28.73 5.14 2.35
C GLY A 80 30.08 5.78 2.05
N ARG A 81 30.53 6.69 2.92
CA ARG A 81 31.95 7.00 3.03
C ARG A 81 32.63 5.73 3.54
N ARG A 82 33.23 4.96 2.62
CA ARG A 82 34.26 3.98 2.97
C ARG A 82 35.41 4.77 3.62
N SER A 83 35.42 4.87 4.95
CA SER A 83 36.64 5.18 5.69
C SER A 83 37.63 4.06 5.41
N ARG A 84 38.64 4.37 4.61
CA ARG A 84 39.83 3.54 4.44
C ARG A 84 40.59 3.55 5.77
N ILE A 85 40.55 2.40 6.43
CA ILE A 85 41.69 1.65 6.99
C ILE A 85 42.75 2.49 7.72
N ILE A 86 42.72 2.39 9.04
CA ILE A 86 43.92 2.41 9.88
C ILE A 86 44.80 1.24 9.41
N LYS A 87 45.99 1.54 8.92
CA LYS A 87 47.14 0.64 8.94
C LYS A 87 48.28 1.40 9.62
N CYS A 88 48.96 0.66 10.49
CA CYS A 88 50.12 1.03 11.29
C CYS A 88 51.13 1.93 10.57
#